data_AF-A0A161MEY1-F1
#
_entry.id   AF-A0A161MEY1-F1
#
_cell.length_a   1.000
_cell.length_b   1.000
_cell.length_c   1.000
_cell.angle_alpha   90.00
_cell.angle_beta   90.00
_cell.angle_gamma   90.00
#
_symmetry.space_group_name_H-M   'P 1'
#
loop_
_entity.id
_entity.type
_entity.pdbx_description
1 polymer ?
#
loop_
_entity_poly.entity_id
_entity_poly.type
_entity_poly.pdbx_seq_one_letter_code
_entity_poly.pdbx_strand_id
1 'polypeptide(L)'
;TFCMKETQQGPKGFIWDGRWRQVIRRCASVAETGVTGVCNWGVRENGIYWEQCYCSEDGCNSGPSISPNWITSIIISFVLYYFIR
;
A
#
# COMPACT_ATOMS: atom_id res chain seq x y z
N THR A 1 4.59 1.14 -21.59
CA THR A 1 3.56 0.84 -20.56
C THR A 1 4.19 1.02 -19.20
N PHE A 2 3.45 1.56 -18.24
CA PHE A 2 3.93 1.90 -16.90
C PHE A 2 3.05 1.28 -15.82
N CYS A 3 3.61 1.12 -14.63
CA CYS A 3 2.88 0.85 -13.41
C CYS A 3 2.60 2.16 -12.67
N MET A 4 1.43 2.25 -12.05
CA MET A 4 1.02 3.38 -11.23
C MET A 4 0.63 2.90 -9.83
N LYS A 5 0.96 3.72 -8.83
CA LYS A 5 0.58 3.54 -7.43
C LYS A 5 0.04 4.85 -6.88
N GLU A 6 -1.18 4.84 -6.36
CA GLU A 6 -1.77 5.96 -5.63
C GLU A 6 -2.03 5.56 -4.18
N THR A 7 -1.44 6.29 -3.24
CA THR A 7 -1.71 6.17 -1.81
C THR A 7 -2.66 7.28 -1.39
N GLN A 8 -3.78 6.94 -0.78
CA GLN A 8 -4.71 7.88 -0.15
C GLN A 8 -4.73 7.69 1.36
N GLN A 9 -4.74 8.80 2.10
CA GLN A 9 -4.74 8.82 3.55
C GLN A 9 -5.75 9.86 4.06
N GLY A 10 -6.49 9.51 5.11
CA GLY A 10 -7.47 10.42 5.70
C GLY A 10 -6.89 11.78 6.17
N PRO A 11 -7.72 12.84 6.30
CA PRO A 11 -7.35 14.27 6.42
C PRO A 11 -6.78 14.74 7.77
N LYS A 12 -5.53 15.28 7.84
CA LYS A 12 -4.73 15.57 9.09
C LYS A 12 -5.45 16.43 10.14
N GLY A 13 -5.50 15.88 11.37
CA GLY A 13 -5.99 16.51 12.59
C GLY A 13 -5.11 16.14 13.79
N PHE A 14 -4.67 14.88 13.92
CA PHE A 14 -3.69 14.44 14.93
C PHE A 14 -2.82 13.29 14.37
N ILE A 15 -1.52 13.30 14.65
CA ILE A 15 -0.47 12.52 13.94
C ILE A 15 -0.50 11.01 14.26
N TRP A 16 -1.28 10.56 15.25
CA TRP A 16 -1.15 9.21 15.85
C TRP A 16 -2.45 8.38 15.88
N ASP A 17 -3.57 8.86 15.33
CA ASP A 17 -4.90 8.26 15.53
C ASP A 17 -5.29 7.17 14.50
N GLY A 18 -4.32 6.42 13.97
CA GLY A 18 -4.60 5.18 13.23
C GLY A 18 -5.55 5.32 12.04
N ARG A 19 -5.24 6.21 11.08
CA ARG A 19 -6.12 6.45 9.94
C ARG A 19 -6.14 5.35 8.90
N TRP A 20 -7.26 5.29 8.20
CA TRP A 20 -7.37 4.53 6.97
C TRP A 20 -6.32 5.02 5.96
N ARG A 21 -5.63 4.05 5.37
CA ARG A 21 -4.73 4.20 4.25
C ARG A 21 -5.17 3.24 3.18
N GLN A 22 -5.48 3.77 2.00
CA GLN A 22 -5.80 2.96 0.82
C GLN A 22 -4.67 3.09 -0.19
N VAL A 23 -4.27 1.97 -0.80
CA VAL A 23 -3.25 1.97 -1.86
C VAL A 23 -3.84 1.33 -3.10
N ILE A 24 -4.02 2.13 -4.15
CA ILE A 24 -4.53 1.73 -5.45
C ILE A 24 -3.35 1.46 -6.37
N ARG A 25 -3.36 0.32 -7.06
CA ARG A 25 -2.31 -0.09 -8.01
C ARG A 25 -2.96 -0.40 -9.34
N ARG A 26 -2.45 0.17 -10.42
CA ARG A 26 -2.98 -0.04 -11.77
C ARG A 26 -1.89 0.08 -12.82
N CYS A 27 -2.15 -0.43 -14.01
CA CYS A 27 -1.35 -0.15 -15.20
C CYS A 27 -1.71 1.25 -15.74
N ALA A 28 -0.75 1.90 -16.38
CA ALA A 28 -0.92 3.17 -17.06
C ALA A 28 -0.19 3.14 -18.42
N SER A 29 -0.79 3.76 -19.43
CA SER A 29 -0.15 3.93 -20.74
C SER A 29 0.84 5.10 -20.74
N VAL A 30 0.49 6.20 -20.06
CA VAL A 30 1.26 7.44 -19.97
C VAL A 30 1.19 7.98 -18.53
N ALA A 31 2.27 8.59 -18.05
CA ALA A 31 2.26 9.31 -16.79
C ALA A 31 1.47 10.62 -16.95
N GLU A 32 0.55 10.91 -16.04
CA GLU A 32 -0.34 12.08 -16.11
C GLU A 32 0.44 13.41 -16.13
N THR A 33 1.62 13.43 -15.52
CA THR A 33 2.56 14.57 -15.50
C THR A 33 3.73 14.43 -16.50
N GLY A 34 3.78 13.35 -17.27
CA GLY A 34 4.85 13.10 -18.24
C GLY A 34 6.21 12.71 -17.64
N VAL A 35 6.35 12.60 -16.31
CA VAL A 35 7.60 12.22 -15.63
C VAL A 35 7.43 10.88 -14.92
N THR A 36 8.43 10.01 -15.06
CA THR A 36 8.53 8.72 -14.37
C THR A 36 9.61 8.77 -13.28
N GLY A 37 9.49 7.92 -12.25
CA GLY A 37 10.51 7.83 -11.18
C GLY A 37 10.39 8.89 -10.08
N VAL A 38 9.40 9.78 -10.17
CA VAL A 38 9.03 10.74 -9.10
C VAL A 38 7.56 10.58 -8.72
N CYS A 39 7.22 10.95 -7.49
CA CYS A 39 5.86 10.91 -6.96
C CYS A 39 5.28 12.31 -6.88
N ASN A 40 4.08 12.49 -7.43
CA ASN A 40 3.27 13.68 -7.19
C ASN A 40 2.47 13.48 -5.91
N TRP A 41 2.18 14.56 -5.21
CA TRP A 41 1.40 14.51 -3.98
C TRP A 41 0.58 15.78 -3.80
N GLY A 42 -0.42 15.69 -2.94
CA GLY A 42 -1.24 16.84 -2.62
C GLY A 42 -2.29 16.51 -1.57
N VAL A 43 -3.17 17.49 -1.33
CA VAL A 43 -4.31 17.35 -0.43
C VAL A 43 -5.55 17.73 -1.21
N ARG A 44 -6.53 16.83 -1.27
CA ARG A 44 -7.84 17.10 -1.91
C ARG A 44 -8.64 18.08 -1.05
N GLU A 45 -9.69 18.68 -1.62
CA GLU A 45 -10.54 19.66 -0.92
C GLU A 45 -11.21 19.09 0.35
N ASN A 46 -11.51 17.79 0.35
CA ASN A 46 -12.00 17.05 1.53
C ASN A 46 -10.89 16.70 2.56
N GLY A 47 -9.69 17.25 2.37
CA GLY A 47 -8.50 17.08 3.20
C GLY A 47 -7.74 15.77 3.00
N ILE A 48 -8.19 14.87 2.12
CA ILE A 48 -7.50 13.59 1.90
C ILE A 48 -6.13 13.84 1.26
N TYR A 49 -5.07 13.37 1.93
CA TYR A 49 -3.75 13.35 1.34
C TYR A 49 -3.68 12.27 0.27
N TRP A 50 -3.08 12.60 -0.87
CA TRP A 50 -2.81 11.66 -1.94
C TRP A 50 -1.36 11.74 -2.40
N GLU A 51 -0.81 10.61 -2.81
CA GLU A 51 0.52 10.48 -3.41
C GLU A 51 0.44 9.50 -4.58
N GLN A 52 0.88 9.91 -5.77
CA GLN A 52 0.81 9.15 -7.01
C GLN A 52 2.20 9.03 -7.64
N CYS A 53 2.64 7.79 -7.85
CA CYS A 53 3.94 7.48 -8.44
C CYS A 53 3.78 6.63 -9.70
N TYR A 54 4.67 6.86 -10.67
CA TYR A 54 4.78 6.08 -11.90
C TYR A 54 6.16 5.43 -12.02
N CYS A 55 6.19 4.18 -12.46
CA CYS A 55 7.42 3.42 -12.65
C CYS A 55 7.32 2.47 -13.86
N SER A 56 8.46 2.05 -14.41
CA SER A 56 8.54 1.26 -15.66
C SER A 56 9.12 -0.15 -15.49
N GLU A 57 9.61 -0.48 -14.30
CA GLU A 57 10.18 -1.80 -14.00
C GLU A 57 9.10 -2.79 -13.57
N ASP A 58 9.33 -4.07 -13.84
CA ASP A 58 8.40 -5.12 -13.44
C ASP A 58 8.26 -5.17 -11.91
N GLY A 59 7.01 -5.14 -11.43
CA GLY A 59 6.70 -5.23 -9.99
C GLY A 59 7.06 -3.99 -9.15
N CYS A 60 7.44 -2.87 -9.77
CA CYS A 60 7.87 -1.66 -9.07
C CYS A 60 6.79 -1.00 -8.18
N ASN A 61 5.50 -1.29 -8.42
CA ASN A 61 4.39 -0.79 -7.60
C ASN A 61 3.90 -1.81 -6.55
N SER A 62 4.71 -2.80 -6.18
CA SER A 62 4.34 -3.92 -5.31
C SER A 62 3.80 -3.53 -3.91
N GLY A 63 3.18 -4.53 -3.28
CA GLY A 63 2.70 -4.47 -1.90
C GLY A 63 3.83 -4.59 -0.88
N PRO A 64 3.60 -4.17 0.38
CA PRO A 64 4.48 -4.56 1.47
C PRO A 64 4.58 -6.08 1.52
N SER A 65 5.80 -6.60 1.67
CA SER A 65 6.02 -8.03 1.88
C SER A 65 5.55 -8.42 3.27
N ILE A 66 4.72 -9.45 3.35
CA ILE A 66 4.37 -10.09 4.64
C ILE A 66 5.49 -11.08 4.95
N SER A 67 6.29 -10.79 5.98
CA SER A 67 7.27 -11.75 6.49
C SER A 67 6.56 -12.74 7.42
N PRO A 68 6.53 -14.04 7.09
CA PRO A 68 5.92 -15.04 7.97
C PRO A 68 6.69 -15.12 9.30
N ASN A 69 5.95 -15.16 10.41
CA ASN A 69 6.53 -15.38 11.73
C ASN A 69 6.41 -16.87 12.08
N TRP A 70 7.53 -17.57 12.16
CA TRP A 70 7.58 -19.00 12.49
C TRP A 70 6.92 -19.33 13.83
N ILE A 71 6.94 -18.41 14.81
CA ILE A 71 6.30 -18.60 16.11
C ILE A 71 4.77 -18.68 15.97
N THR A 72 4.16 -17.84 15.11
CA THR A 72 2.70 -17.88 14.92
C THR A 72 2.27 -19.17 14.24
N SER A 73 3.07 -19.70 13.31
CA SER A 73 2.83 -21.00 12.68
C SER A 73 2.85 -22.15 13.69
N ILE A 74 3.79 -22.15 14.64
CA ILE A 74 3.87 -23.16 15.70
C ILE A 74 2.64 -23.10 16.61
N ILE A 75 2.25 -21.91 17.05
CA ILE A 75 1.07 -21.73 17.91
C ILE A 75 -0.20 -22.23 17.21
N ILE A 76 -0.40 -21.86 15.94
CA ILE A 76 -1.56 -22.32 15.16
C ILE A 76 -1.58 -23.84 15.07
N SER A 77 -0.43 -24.49 14.85
CA SER A 77 -0.34 -25.95 14.80
C SER A 77 -0.71 -26.62 16.13
N PHE A 78 -0.23 -26.09 17.27
CA PHE A 78 -0.58 -26.62 18.59
C PHE A 78 -2.08 -26.44 18.92
N VAL A 79 -2.64 -25.27 18.58
CA VAL A 79 -4.08 -25.00 18.76
C VAL A 79 -4.91 -25.95 17.92
N LEU A 80 -4.59 -26.11 16.63
CA LEU A 80 -5.28 -27.05 15.75
C LEU A 80 -5.16 -28.50 16.26
N TYR A 81 -3.98 -28.93 16.73
CA TYR A 81 -3.81 -30.25 17.33
C TYR A 81 -4.72 -30.45 18.55
N TYR A 82 -4.82 -29.45 19.43
CA TYR A 82 -5.68 -29.53 20.62
C TYR A 82 -7.17 -29.56 20.28
N PHE A 83 -7.61 -28.87 19.22
CA PHE A 83 -9.01 -28.87 18.78
C PHE A 83 -9.42 -30.10 17.95
N ILE A 84 -8.48 -30.75 17.27
CA ILE A 84 -8.73 -31.95 16.45
C ILE A 84 -8.69 -33.24 17.30
N ARG A 85 -8.03 -33.19 18.45
CA ARG A 85 -7.98 -34.28 19.42
C ARG A 85 -9.16 -34.24 20.38
#